data_AF-A0A661S2S9-F1
#
_entry.id   AF-A0A661S2S9-F1
#
_cell.length_a   1.000
_cell.length_b   1.000
_cell.length_c   1.000
_cell.angle_alpha   90.00
_cell.angle_beta   90.00
_cell.angle_gamma   90.00
#
_symmetry.space_group_name_H-M   'P 1'
#
loop_
_entity.id
_entity.type
_entity.pdbx_description
1 polymer ?
#
loop_
_entity_poly.entity_id
_entity_poly.type
_entity_poly.pdbx_seq_one_letter_code
_entity_poly.pdbx_strand_id
1 'polypeptide(L)'
;MNNLIRPDRSGHKAVRNISALPPKPQTDKAERAQRAVLNVIEPFGERIFHHDSFAYRPGRTIDMALSRVREYMLCGMMWVMDADIQSYFDNIPHKP
;
A
#
# COMPACT_ATOMS: atom_id res chain seq x y z
N MET A 1 -29.58 -0.13 5.45
CA MET A 1 -29.49 1.22 6.03
C MET A 1 -28.55 1.15 7.21
N ASN A 2 -27.23 1.25 7.00
CA ASN A 2 -26.27 1.10 8.09
C ASN A 2 -25.50 2.41 8.26
N ASN A 3 -25.89 3.19 9.27
CA ASN A 3 -25.17 4.39 9.69
C ASN A 3 -24.19 4.00 10.79
N LEU A 4 -22.90 4.28 10.60
CA LEU A 4 -21.91 4.23 11.67
C LEU A 4 -21.80 5.62 12.29
N ILE A 5 -22.24 5.79 13.53
CA ILE A 5 -22.11 7.05 14.27
C ILE A 5 -20.73 7.04 14.93
N ARG A 6 -19.78 7.83 14.42
CA ARG A 6 -18.59 8.22 15.19
C ARG A 6 -18.73 9.69 15.57
N PRO A 7 -18.61 10.05 16.86
CA PRO A 7 -18.75 11.44 17.30
C PRO A 7 -17.55 12.27 16.84
N ASP A 8 -17.81 13.50 16.39
CA ASP A 8 -16.76 14.51 16.23
C ASP A 8 -16.51 15.26 17.56
N ARG A 9 -15.44 16.06 17.61
CA ARG A 9 -15.04 16.80 18.82
C ARG A 9 -15.79 18.12 19.06
N SER A 10 -16.76 18.49 18.22
CA SER A 10 -17.54 19.74 18.37
C SER A 10 -19.03 19.50 18.63
N GLY A 11 -19.46 18.24 18.82
CA GLY A 11 -20.83 17.92 19.23
C GLY A 11 -21.87 18.08 18.11
N HIS A 12 -21.43 18.41 16.89
CA HIS A 12 -22.30 18.47 15.72
C HIS A 12 -22.22 17.13 14.98
N LYS A 13 -23.34 16.41 14.86
CA LYS A 13 -23.40 15.17 14.07
C LYS A 13 -23.23 15.52 12.58
N ALA A 14 -22.02 15.41 12.07
CA ALA A 14 -21.76 15.46 10.63
C ALA A 14 -22.35 14.20 9.96
N VAL A 15 -23.58 14.30 9.47
CA VAL A 15 -24.20 13.26 8.63
C VAL A 15 -23.61 13.39 7.22
N ARG A 16 -22.50 12.69 6.94
CA ARG A 16 -22.02 12.55 5.56
C ARG A 16 -22.93 11.57 4.84
N ASN A 17 -23.70 12.07 3.87
CA ASN A 17 -24.54 11.25 3.01
C ASN A 17 -23.64 10.38 2.11
N ILE A 18 -23.59 9.07 2.39
CA ILE A 18 -22.81 8.09 1.63
C ILE A 18 -23.25 7.97 0.16
N SER A 19 -24.40 8.53 -0.22
CA SER A 19 -24.89 8.56 -1.61
C SER A 19 -24.18 9.59 -2.51
N ALA A 20 -23.31 10.43 -1.95
CA ALA A 20 -22.59 11.47 -2.69
C ALA A 20 -21.12 11.11 -2.99
N LEU A 21 -20.68 9.89 -2.68
CA LEU A 21 -19.44 9.40 -3.28
C LEU A 21 -19.70 9.14 -4.77
N PRO A 22 -18.81 9.60 -5.67
CA PRO A 22 -18.90 9.19 -7.07
C PRO A 22 -18.95 7.65 -7.10
N PRO A 23 -19.78 7.04 -7.97
CA PRO A 23 -19.73 5.59 -8.15
C PRO A 23 -18.27 5.22 -8.42
N LYS A 24 -17.74 4.20 -7.73
CA LYS A 24 -16.44 3.64 -8.09
C LYS A 24 -16.50 3.38 -9.61
N PRO A 25 -15.55 3.91 -10.39
CA PRO A 25 -15.59 3.73 -11.85
C PRO A 25 -15.72 2.23 -12.14
N GLN A 26 -16.79 1.86 -12.84
CA GLN A 26 -17.04 0.48 -13.24
C GLN A 26 -16.11 0.14 -14.42
N THR A 27 -14.84 -0.14 -14.13
CA THR A 27 -13.82 -0.45 -15.14
C THR A 27 -13.23 -1.84 -14.92
N ASP A 28 -14.09 -2.85 -14.96
CA ASP A 28 -13.74 -4.27 -14.80
C ASP A 28 -12.65 -4.73 -15.78
N LYS A 29 -12.70 -4.28 -17.03
CA LYS A 29 -11.81 -4.73 -18.10
C LYS A 29 -10.39 -4.22 -17.91
N ALA A 30 -10.24 -2.98 -17.47
CA ALA A 30 -8.92 -2.37 -17.24
C ALA A 30 -8.21 -3.01 -16.05
N GLU A 31 -8.92 -3.21 -14.94
CA GLU A 31 -8.37 -3.89 -13.75
C GLU A 31 -7.99 -5.34 -14.06
N ARG A 32 -8.82 -6.05 -14.84
CA ARG A 32 -8.52 -7.41 -15.29
C ARG A 32 -7.30 -7.47 -16.19
N ALA A 33 -7.15 -6.52 -17.11
CA ALA A 33 -5.96 -6.43 -17.96
C ALA A 33 -4.69 -6.16 -17.15
N GLN A 34 -4.73 -5.21 -16.22
CA GLN A 34 -3.61 -4.93 -15.31
C GLN A 34 -3.25 -6.15 -14.45
N ARG A 35 -4.26 -6.87 -13.92
CA ARG A 35 -4.04 -8.11 -13.17
C ARG A 35 -3.41 -9.21 -14.03
N ALA A 36 -3.83 -9.34 -15.29
CA ALA A 36 -3.23 -10.31 -16.20
C ALA A 36 -1.76 -10.01 -16.47
N VAL A 37 -1.40 -8.73 -16.67
CA VAL A 37 0.01 -8.32 -16.78
C VAL A 37 0.77 -8.61 -15.49
N LEU A 38 0.21 -8.26 -14.33
CA LEU A 38 0.84 -8.53 -13.02
C LEU A 38 1.19 -10.01 -12.85
N ASN A 39 0.26 -10.92 -13.16
CA ASN A 39 0.49 -12.36 -13.02
C ASN A 39 1.66 -12.88 -13.88
N VAL A 40 1.97 -12.21 -14.99
CA VAL A 40 3.10 -12.56 -15.86
C VAL A 40 4.41 -11.97 -15.34
N ILE A 41 4.41 -10.72 -14.86
CA ILE A 41 5.63 -10.02 -14.42
C ILE A 41 6.05 -10.39 -12.99
N GLU A 42 5.10 -10.71 -12.11
CA GLU A 42 5.32 -10.98 -10.68
C GLU A 42 6.37 -12.08 -10.44
N PRO A 43 6.35 -13.25 -11.12
CA PRO A 43 7.36 -14.28 -10.93
C PRO A 43 8.79 -13.86 -11.29
N PHE A 44 8.94 -12.90 -12.21
CA PHE A 44 10.26 -12.34 -12.55
C PHE A 44 10.70 -11.31 -11.52
N GLY A 45 9.79 -10.43 -11.11
CA GLY A 45 10.02 -9.46 -10.04
C GLY A 45 10.48 -10.13 -8.74
N GLU A 46 9.79 -11.20 -8.33
CA GLU A 46 10.13 -11.94 -7.11
C GLU A 46 11.56 -12.50 -7.08
N ARG A 47 12.16 -12.76 -8.24
CA ARG A 47 13.55 -13.25 -8.34
C ARG A 47 14.60 -12.16 -8.17
N ILE A 48 14.23 -10.89 -8.37
CA ILE A 48 15.16 -9.76 -8.35
C ILE A 48 14.93 -8.79 -7.18
N PHE A 49 13.76 -8.87 -6.52
CA PHE A 49 13.49 -8.04 -5.35
C PHE A 49 14.46 -8.33 -4.21
N HIS A 50 14.89 -7.27 -3.54
CA HIS A 50 15.71 -7.37 -2.34
C HIS A 50 15.00 -8.20 -1.24
N HIS A 51 15.77 -8.93 -0.45
CA HIS A 51 15.22 -9.79 0.62
C HIS A 51 14.43 -9.00 1.67
N ASP A 52 14.86 -7.77 1.96
CA ASP A 52 14.20 -6.85 2.90
C ASP A 52 13.12 -5.96 2.24
N SER A 53 12.66 -6.29 1.05
CA SER A 53 11.48 -5.66 0.44
C SER A 53 10.23 -6.46 0.77
N PHE A 54 9.27 -5.87 1.49
CA PHE A 54 8.11 -6.60 2.03
C PHE A 54 6.76 -6.17 1.45
N ALA A 55 6.60 -4.91 1.04
CA ALA A 55 5.32 -4.38 0.61
C ALA A 55 4.91 -4.91 -0.78
N TYR A 56 3.60 -5.11 -0.98
CA TYR A 56 2.99 -5.51 -2.26
C TYR A 56 3.49 -6.82 -2.87
N ARG A 57 4.09 -7.71 -2.08
CA ARG A 57 4.65 -8.98 -2.55
C ARG A 57 3.86 -10.19 -2.04
N PRO A 58 3.69 -11.25 -2.86
CA PRO A 58 3.06 -12.48 -2.41
C PRO A 58 3.87 -13.14 -1.29
N GLY A 59 3.19 -13.58 -0.23
CA GLY A 59 3.82 -14.29 0.89
C GLY A 59 4.72 -13.45 1.79
N ARG A 60 4.74 -12.11 1.62
CA ARG A 60 5.44 -11.17 2.52
C ARG A 60 4.43 -10.40 3.36
N THR A 61 4.74 -10.21 4.64
CA THR A 61 3.85 -9.53 5.59
C THR A 61 4.56 -8.41 6.32
N ILE A 62 3.77 -7.51 6.91
CA ILE A 62 4.27 -6.42 7.76
C ILE A 62 5.04 -6.99 8.96
N ASP A 63 4.57 -8.08 9.55
CA ASP A 63 5.24 -8.72 10.69
C ASP A 63 6.66 -9.21 10.35
N MET A 64 6.90 -9.65 9.12
CA MET A 64 8.24 -10.01 8.66
C MET A 64 9.15 -8.77 8.61
N ALA A 65 8.64 -7.63 8.15
CA ALA A 65 9.40 -6.37 8.15
C ALA A 65 9.77 -5.93 9.58
N LEU A 66 8.82 -5.99 10.50
CA LEU A 66 9.05 -5.67 11.91
C LEU A 66 10.06 -6.63 12.56
N SER A 67 9.95 -7.92 12.25
CA SER A 67 10.90 -8.93 12.74
C SER A 67 12.30 -8.67 12.22
N ARG A 68 12.44 -8.29 10.95
CA ARG A 68 13.74 -7.96 10.35
C ARG A 68 14.39 -6.74 11.00
N VAL A 69 13.60 -5.70 11.28
CA VAL A 69 14.07 -4.51 11.99
C VAL A 69 14.53 -4.86 13.41
N ARG A 70 13.82 -5.74 14.13
CA ARG A 70 14.24 -6.25 15.44
C ARG A 70 15.54 -7.03 15.38
N GLU A 71 15.73 -7.89 14.37
CA GLU A 71 16.99 -8.61 14.16
C GLU A 71 18.16 -7.65 13.99
N TYR A 72 18.00 -6.60 13.17
CA TYR A 72 19.05 -5.59 13.00
C TYR A 72 19.41 -4.85 14.29
N MET A 73 18.40 -4.51 15.10
CA MET A 73 18.65 -3.92 16.42
C MET A 73 19.45 -4.86 17.33
N LEU A 74 19.13 -6.16 17.33
CA LEU A 74 19.85 -7.17 18.12
C LEU A 74 21.31 -7.35 17.65
N CYS A 75 21.58 -7.12 16.37
CA CYS A 75 22.93 -7.10 15.81
C CYS A 75 23.71 -5.79 16.08
N GLY A 76 23.16 -4.86 16.86
CA GLY A 76 23.82 -3.61 17.24
C GLY A 76 23.57 -2.43 16.31
N MET A 77 22.64 -2.53 15.34
CA MET A 77 22.22 -1.39 14.53
C MET A 77 21.22 -0.53 15.33
N MET A 78 21.74 0.48 16.03
CA MET A 78 20.96 1.30 16.97
C MET A 78 20.40 2.60 16.36
N TRP A 79 20.79 2.93 15.13
CA TRP A 79 20.36 4.13 14.45
C TRP A 79 19.40 3.79 13.32
N VAL A 80 18.30 4.53 13.24
CA VAL A 80 17.30 4.39 12.18
C VAL A 80 17.32 5.67 11.34
N MET A 81 17.40 5.49 10.03
CA MET A 81 17.14 6.55 9.07
C MET A 81 15.71 6.37 8.56
N ASP A 82 14.84 7.31 8.93
CA ASP A 82 13.49 7.38 8.36
C ASP A 82 13.55 8.16 7.05
N ALA A 83 13.17 7.51 5.96
CA ALA A 83 13.26 8.05 4.61
C ALA A 83 12.03 7.65 3.81
N ASP A 84 11.47 8.61 3.08
CA ASP A 84 10.31 8.43 2.22
C ASP A 84 10.53 9.12 0.86
N ILE A 85 9.83 8.64 -0.18
CA ILE A 85 9.93 9.19 -1.54
C ILE A 85 8.68 10.01 -1.84
N GLN A 86 8.87 11.31 -2.07
CA GLN A 86 7.78 12.21 -2.41
C GLN A 86 7.16 11.86 -3.77
N SER A 87 5.83 11.67 -3.78
CA SER A 87 5.03 11.45 -5.00
C SER A 87 5.62 10.37 -5.92
N TYR A 88 6.00 9.23 -5.33
CA TYR A 88 6.70 8.14 -6.04
C TYR A 88 6.04 7.78 -7.38
N PHE A 89 4.74 7.50 -7.39
CA PHE A 89 4.02 7.05 -8.59
C PHE A 89 3.86 8.12 -9.67
N ASP A 90 3.82 9.41 -9.28
CA ASP A 90 3.66 10.52 -10.23
C ASP A 90 4.98 10.87 -10.93
N ASN A 91 6.11 10.53 -10.32
CA ASN A 91 7.45 10.95 -10.72
C ASN A 91 8.27 9.85 -11.43
N ILE A 92 7.67 8.73 -11.82
CA ILE A 92 8.38 7.66 -12.54
C ILE A 92 8.65 8.13 -13.99
N PRO A 93 9.92 8.20 -14.45
CA PRO A 93 10.22 8.59 -15.82
C PRO A 93 9.70 7.53 -16.81
N HIS A 94 8.83 7.95 -17.73
CA HIS A 94 8.18 7.06 -18.70
C HIS A 94 8.86 7.02 -20.08
N LYS A 95 9.81 7.93 -20.33
CA LYS A 95 10.57 7.96 -21.58
C LYS A 95 11.86 7.13 -21.42
N PRO A 96 12.27 6.37 -22.46
CA PRO A 96 13.53 5.63 -22.45
C PRO A 96 14.75 6.54 -22.47
#